data_AF-A0A371D0T8-F1
#
_entry.id   AF-A0A371D0T8-F1
#
_cell.length_a   1.000
_cell.length_b   1.000
_cell.length_c   1.000
_cell.angle_alpha   90.00
_cell.angle_beta   90.00
_cell.angle_gamma   90.00
#
_symmetry.space_group_name_H-M   'P 1'
#
loop_
_entity.id
_entity.type
_entity.pdbx_description
1 polymer ?
#
loop_
_entity_poly.entity_id
_entity_poly.type
_entity_poly.pdbx_seq_one_letter_code
_entity_poly.pdbx_strand_id
1 'polypeptide(L)'
;MYFFCLEKYVRIDITPGADDDDIFDGPRVIVDAWPSLKKAEFKTIDAVLTSPANNDEAYFFSGERYVRVKLNLGTNNDYIVDGPTQIVDGWASLKDAGFKTVDTILPNPSNLEEAYFFSGERYVRIKVNPGGVDTIISGPWGVEGGWPSLKKAAFW
;
A
#
# COMPACT_ATOMS: atom_id res chain seq x y z
N MET A 1 -6.33 -11.35 -5.78
CA MET A 1 -5.69 -10.07 -5.45
C MET A 1 -6.68 -8.92 -5.56
N TYR A 2 -6.56 -7.88 -4.72
CA TYR A 2 -7.40 -6.67 -4.81
C TYR A 2 -6.70 -5.62 -5.67
N PHE A 3 -7.46 -4.98 -6.57
CA PHE A 3 -6.99 -3.83 -7.36
C PHE A 3 -7.91 -2.66 -7.12
N PHE A 4 -7.33 -1.49 -6.87
CA PHE A 4 -8.03 -0.24 -6.62
C PHE A 4 -7.81 0.70 -7.79
N CYS A 5 -8.87 1.38 -8.23
CA CYS A 5 -8.79 2.41 -9.27
C CYS A 5 -9.93 3.39 -9.07
N LEU A 6 -9.58 4.68 -8.91
CA LEU A 6 -10.53 5.73 -8.53
C LEU A 6 -11.29 5.29 -7.26
N GLU A 7 -12.61 5.42 -7.26
CA GLU A 7 -13.47 5.07 -6.12
C GLU A 7 -13.90 3.60 -6.09
N LYS A 8 -13.30 2.77 -6.95
CA LYS A 8 -13.70 1.37 -7.14
C LYS A 8 -12.56 0.40 -6.87
N TYR A 9 -12.94 -0.83 -6.57
CA TYR A 9 -12.01 -1.95 -6.53
C TYR A 9 -12.60 -3.19 -7.19
N VAL A 10 -11.72 -4.10 -7.60
CA VAL A 10 -12.03 -5.46 -8.04
C VAL A 10 -11.17 -6.45 -7.28
N ARG A 11 -11.68 -7.67 -7.09
CA ARG A 11 -10.89 -8.83 -6.68
C ARG A 11 -10.74 -9.73 -7.89
N ILE A 12 -9.50 -9.97 -8.30
CA ILE A 12 -9.16 -10.82 -9.44
C ILE A 12 -8.49 -12.08 -8.92
N ASP A 13 -8.86 -13.25 -9.42
CA ASP A 13 -8.08 -14.47 -9.26
C ASP A 13 -7.01 -14.49 -10.36
N ILE A 14 -5.74 -14.59 -9.97
CA ILE A 14 -4.61 -14.43 -10.90
C ILE A 14 -3.88 -15.75 -11.00
N THR A 15 -3.60 -16.17 -12.23
CA THR A 15 -2.80 -17.34 -12.56
C THR A 15 -1.49 -16.87 -13.23
N PRO A 16 -0.39 -16.71 -12.46
CA PRO A 16 0.86 -16.23 -13.03
C PRO A 16 1.36 -17.13 -14.17
N GLY A 17 1.57 -16.55 -15.35
CA GLY A 17 2.06 -17.26 -16.53
C GLY A 17 0.97 -17.82 -17.45
N ALA A 18 -0.31 -17.58 -17.14
CA ALA A 18 -1.45 -17.85 -18.00
C ALA A 18 -2.22 -16.56 -18.31
N ASP A 19 -3.18 -16.65 -19.24
CA ASP A 19 -4.07 -15.58 -19.68
C ASP A 19 -5.53 -15.83 -19.24
N ASP A 20 -5.73 -16.63 -18.20
CA ASP A 20 -7.04 -17.08 -17.67
C ASP A 20 -7.43 -16.44 -16.33
N ASP A 21 -6.84 -15.28 -15.99
CA ASP A 21 -7.23 -14.46 -14.84
C ASP A 21 -8.73 -14.10 -14.90
N ASP A 22 -9.44 -14.21 -13.77
CA ASP A 22 -10.88 -13.96 -13.71
C ASP A 22 -11.27 -12.97 -12.61
N ILE A 23 -12.34 -12.19 -12.85
CA ILE A 23 -12.89 -11.29 -11.83
C ILE A 23 -13.69 -12.13 -10.85
N PHE A 24 -13.08 -12.40 -9.70
CA PHE A 24 -13.73 -13.08 -8.59
C PHE A 24 -14.85 -12.25 -7.94
N ASP A 25 -14.64 -10.94 -7.79
CA ASP A 25 -15.64 -10.02 -7.23
C ASP A 25 -15.45 -8.57 -7.71
N GLY A 26 -16.55 -7.84 -7.85
CA GLY A 26 -16.58 -6.44 -8.28
C GLY A 26 -16.86 -6.23 -9.78
N PRO A 27 -16.72 -4.99 -10.28
CA PRO A 27 -16.25 -3.79 -9.56
C PRO A 27 -17.25 -3.29 -8.52
N ARG A 28 -16.76 -2.93 -7.33
CA ARG A 28 -17.55 -2.35 -6.23
C ARG A 28 -17.00 -0.98 -5.84
N VAL A 29 -17.87 -0.12 -5.33
CA VAL A 29 -17.47 1.16 -4.72
C VAL A 29 -16.78 0.86 -3.38
N ILE A 30 -15.62 1.47 -3.15
CA ILE A 30 -14.77 1.18 -1.97
C ILE A 30 -15.53 1.43 -0.68
N VAL A 31 -16.17 2.60 -0.54
CA VAL A 31 -16.87 2.98 0.69
C VAL A 31 -18.15 2.17 0.95
N ASP A 32 -18.66 1.43 -0.04
CA ASP A 32 -19.84 0.57 0.16
C ASP A 32 -19.44 -0.83 0.64
N ALA A 33 -18.24 -1.29 0.28
CA ALA A 33 -17.75 -2.63 0.62
C ALA A 33 -16.84 -2.66 1.86
N TRP A 34 -16.18 -1.54 2.18
CA TRP A 34 -15.20 -1.45 3.27
C TRP A 34 -15.66 -0.43 4.32
N PRO A 35 -16.42 -0.84 5.36
CA PRO A 35 -16.86 0.06 6.41
C PRO A 35 -15.73 0.82 7.11
N SER A 36 -14.55 0.21 7.26
CA SER A 36 -13.39 0.90 7.85
C SER A 36 -12.90 2.04 6.95
N LEU A 37 -12.80 1.84 5.64
CA LEU A 37 -12.36 2.86 4.69
C LEU A 37 -13.41 3.96 4.53
N LYS A 38 -14.70 3.61 4.59
CA LYS A 38 -15.79 4.61 4.69
C LYS A 38 -15.63 5.48 5.93
N LYS A 39 -15.39 4.87 7.09
CA LYS A 39 -15.20 5.57 8.37
C LYS A 39 -13.94 6.46 8.37
N ALA A 40 -12.87 6.04 7.69
CA ALA A 40 -11.66 6.82 7.49
C ALA A 40 -11.81 7.93 6.42
N GLU A 41 -12.95 7.97 5.72
CA GLU A 41 -13.23 8.87 4.60
C GLU A 41 -12.29 8.69 3.40
N PHE A 42 -11.80 7.45 3.20
CA PHE A 42 -10.90 7.09 2.10
C PHE A 42 -11.74 6.66 0.90
N LYS A 43 -11.96 7.60 -0.03
CA LYS A 43 -12.71 7.34 -1.27
C LYS A 43 -11.85 6.66 -2.34
N THR A 44 -10.56 6.96 -2.37
CA THR A 44 -9.56 6.39 -3.27
C THR A 44 -8.44 5.77 -2.46
N ILE A 45 -7.76 4.77 -3.02
CA ILE A 45 -6.58 4.14 -2.40
C ILE A 45 -5.42 4.28 -3.39
N ASP A 46 -4.30 4.84 -2.92
CA ASP A 46 -3.10 5.05 -3.73
C ASP A 46 -2.16 3.84 -3.60
N ALA A 47 -1.98 3.35 -2.37
CA ALA A 47 -1.16 2.17 -2.09
C ALA A 47 -1.70 1.34 -0.93
N VAL A 48 -1.35 0.06 -0.93
CA VAL A 48 -1.68 -0.88 0.15
C VAL A 48 -0.44 -1.68 0.53
N LEU A 49 -0.21 -1.84 1.82
CA LEU A 49 0.82 -2.72 2.35
C LEU A 49 0.20 -3.68 3.37
N THR A 50 0.22 -4.98 3.08
CA THR A 50 -0.10 -6.00 4.08
C THR A 50 0.95 -5.96 5.19
N SER A 51 0.50 -5.97 6.44
CA SER A 51 1.39 -5.93 7.59
C SER A 51 2.29 -7.17 7.60
N PRO A 52 3.63 -7.02 7.65
CA PRO A 52 4.54 -8.16 7.63
C PRO A 52 4.48 -9.01 8.89
N ALA A 53 3.97 -8.46 10.00
CA ALA A 53 3.78 -9.19 11.26
C ALA A 53 2.41 -9.87 11.36
N ASN A 54 1.41 -9.43 10.57
CA ASN A 54 0.05 -9.93 10.67
C ASN A 54 -0.66 -9.82 9.31
N ASN A 55 -0.78 -10.93 8.59
CA ASN A 55 -1.39 -10.95 7.25
C ASN A 55 -2.90 -10.59 7.25
N ASP A 56 -3.53 -10.54 8.41
CA ASP A 56 -4.90 -10.06 8.55
C ASP A 56 -4.97 -8.55 8.75
N GLU A 57 -3.85 -7.82 8.74
CA GLU A 57 -3.83 -6.37 8.84
C GLU A 57 -3.19 -5.77 7.59
N ALA A 58 -3.70 -4.64 7.14
CA ALA A 58 -3.08 -3.88 6.06
C ALA A 58 -3.14 -2.39 6.34
N TYR A 59 -2.12 -1.69 5.85
CA TYR A 59 -2.06 -0.24 5.78
C TYR A 59 -2.59 0.19 4.43
N PHE A 60 -3.60 1.04 4.43
CA PHE A 60 -4.15 1.68 3.25
C PHE A 60 -3.70 3.14 3.24
N PHE A 61 -3.17 3.61 2.10
CA PHE A 61 -2.69 4.97 1.90
C PHE A 61 -3.63 5.72 0.94
N SER A 62 -3.95 6.96 1.27
CA SER A 62 -4.82 7.84 0.47
C SER A 62 -4.44 9.30 0.70
N GLY A 63 -3.90 9.94 -0.33
CA GLY A 63 -3.27 11.26 -0.26
C GLY A 63 -2.16 11.29 0.78
N GLU A 64 -2.24 12.25 1.70
CA GLU A 64 -1.25 12.40 2.78
C GLU A 64 -1.58 11.59 4.05
N ARG A 65 -2.58 10.70 4.00
CA ARG A 65 -3.05 9.93 5.15
C ARG A 65 -2.92 8.43 4.92
N TYR A 66 -2.84 7.70 6.03
CA TYR A 66 -2.96 6.24 6.03
C TYR A 66 -3.92 5.77 7.14
N VAL A 67 -4.40 4.55 7.01
CA VAL A 67 -5.17 3.84 8.04
C VAL A 67 -4.71 2.39 8.10
N ARG A 68 -4.60 1.82 9.31
CA ARG A 68 -4.34 0.39 9.51
C ARG A 68 -5.65 -0.32 9.82
N VAL A 69 -5.97 -1.33 9.04
CA VAL A 69 -7.26 -2.04 9.08
C VAL A 69 -7.03 -3.51 9.36
N LYS A 70 -7.81 -4.09 10.27
CA LYS A 70 -7.96 -5.54 10.41
C LYS A 70 -8.91 -5.99 9.31
N LEU A 71 -8.38 -6.79 8.40
CA LEU A 71 -9.07 -7.41 7.30
C LEU A 71 -9.96 -8.55 7.81
N ASN A 72 -11.16 -8.64 7.25
CA ASN A 72 -12.03 -9.81 7.40
C ASN A 72 -12.53 -10.23 6.02
N LEU A 73 -11.61 -10.81 5.25
CA LEU A 73 -11.78 -11.05 3.82
C LEU A 73 -13.01 -11.93 3.54
N GLY A 74 -13.85 -11.49 2.58
CA GLY A 74 -15.09 -12.19 2.24
C GLY A 74 -16.30 -11.79 3.10
N THR A 75 -16.13 -10.85 4.03
CA THR A 75 -17.20 -10.23 4.81
C THR A 75 -17.08 -8.70 4.79
N ASN A 76 -18.11 -7.99 5.23
CA ASN A 76 -18.09 -6.53 5.39
C ASN A 76 -17.83 -6.14 6.86
N ASN A 77 -16.96 -6.88 7.57
CA ASN A 77 -16.69 -6.71 9.00
C ASN A 77 -15.23 -6.32 9.28
N ASP A 78 -14.55 -5.69 8.32
CA ASP A 78 -13.26 -5.04 8.55
C ASP A 78 -13.40 -3.85 9.51
N TYR A 79 -12.35 -3.57 10.27
CA TYR A 79 -12.35 -2.46 11.22
C TYR A 79 -10.98 -1.79 11.34
N ILE A 80 -11.02 -0.51 11.70
CA ILE A 80 -9.81 0.29 11.92
C ILE A 80 -9.11 -0.19 13.19
N VAL A 81 -7.83 -0.54 13.07
CA VAL A 81 -6.93 -0.84 14.18
C VAL A 81 -6.20 0.43 14.63
N ASP A 82 -5.78 1.27 13.68
CA ASP A 82 -5.06 2.52 13.93
C ASP A 82 -5.32 3.56 12.84
N GLY A 83 -5.29 4.84 13.20
CA GLY A 83 -5.59 5.97 12.33
C GLY A 83 -7.09 6.27 12.12
N PRO A 84 -7.46 7.04 11.07
CA PRO A 84 -6.58 7.60 10.05
C PRO A 84 -5.63 8.67 10.59
N THR A 85 -4.39 8.68 10.12
CA THR A 85 -3.31 9.58 10.59
C THR A 85 -2.55 10.14 9.38
N GLN A 86 -1.90 11.31 9.52
CA GLN A 86 -0.96 11.77 8.50
C GLN A 86 0.21 10.79 8.36
N ILE A 87 0.65 10.53 7.13
CA ILE A 87 1.77 9.62 6.86
C ILE A 87 3.01 10.04 7.64
N VAL A 88 3.32 11.33 7.63
CA VAL A 88 4.50 11.89 8.33
C VAL A 88 4.44 11.76 9.85
N ASP A 89 3.26 11.56 10.44
CA ASP A 89 3.12 11.41 11.90
C ASP A 89 3.20 9.94 12.33
N GLY A 90 2.79 9.01 11.46
CA GLY A 90 2.80 7.57 11.75
C GLY A 90 3.98 6.78 11.18
N TRP A 91 4.69 7.34 10.20
CA TRP A 91 5.83 6.71 9.53
C TRP A 91 7.06 7.59 9.60
N ALA A 92 7.92 7.32 10.59
CA ALA A 92 9.11 8.14 10.85
C ALA A 92 10.07 8.13 9.64
N SER A 93 10.24 6.97 9.00
CA SER A 93 11.12 6.85 7.83
C SER A 93 10.58 7.61 6.62
N LEU A 94 9.26 7.64 6.42
CA LEU A 94 8.66 8.39 5.31
C LEU A 94 8.78 9.89 5.54
N LYS A 95 8.60 10.35 6.79
CA LYS A 95 8.88 11.74 7.16
C LYS A 95 10.34 12.11 6.89
N ASP A 96 11.29 11.29 7.34
CA ASP A 96 12.72 11.54 7.15
C ASP A 96 13.14 11.51 5.67
N ALA A 97 12.50 10.67 4.86
CA ALA A 97 12.67 10.66 3.40
C ALA A 97 12.01 11.88 2.70
N GLY A 98 11.20 12.65 3.41
CA GLY A 98 10.44 13.78 2.89
C GLY A 98 9.27 13.35 2.00
N PHE A 99 8.67 12.20 2.27
CA PHE A 99 7.54 11.64 1.52
C PHE A 99 6.25 11.97 2.27
N LYS A 100 5.41 12.80 1.65
CA LYS A 100 4.09 13.15 2.19
C LYS A 100 2.99 12.23 1.69
N THR A 101 3.18 11.64 0.51
CA THR A 101 2.29 10.70 -0.15
C THR A 101 3.05 9.42 -0.48
N VAL A 102 2.32 8.36 -0.81
CA VAL A 102 2.88 7.10 -1.31
C VAL A 102 2.10 6.70 -2.55
N ASP A 103 2.79 6.58 -3.68
CA ASP A 103 2.16 6.30 -4.97
C ASP A 103 2.06 4.79 -5.22
N THR A 104 3.05 4.04 -4.73
CA THR A 104 3.03 2.58 -4.77
C THR A 104 3.99 1.99 -3.75
N ILE A 105 3.74 0.74 -3.38
CA ILE A 105 4.57 -0.03 -2.44
C ILE A 105 4.89 -1.39 -3.07
N LEU A 106 6.16 -1.76 -3.05
CA LEU A 106 6.62 -3.07 -3.47
C LEU A 106 7.21 -3.80 -2.24
N PRO A 107 6.52 -4.80 -1.67
CA PRO A 107 7.11 -5.67 -0.66
C PRO A 107 8.38 -6.32 -1.20
N ASN A 108 9.41 -6.41 -0.37
CA ASN A 108 10.67 -7.03 -0.77
C ASN A 108 10.48 -8.56 -0.82
N PRO A 109 10.62 -9.21 -1.99
CA PRO A 109 10.37 -10.64 -2.14
C PRO A 109 11.36 -11.51 -1.37
N SER A 110 12.53 -10.97 -1.01
CA SER A 110 13.56 -11.69 -0.24
C SER A 110 13.53 -11.39 1.25
N ASN A 111 12.78 -10.37 1.69
CA ASN A 111 12.60 -10.05 3.10
C ASN A 111 11.23 -9.41 3.33
N LEU A 112 10.29 -10.17 3.87
CA LEU A 112 8.91 -9.72 4.07
C LEU A 112 8.79 -8.54 5.05
N GLU A 113 9.75 -8.34 5.95
CA GLU A 113 9.76 -7.19 6.87
C GLU A 113 10.13 -5.88 6.18
N GLU A 114 10.51 -5.91 4.91
CA GLU A 114 10.96 -4.74 4.17
C GLU A 114 10.08 -4.46 2.96
N ALA A 115 9.92 -3.19 2.64
CA ALA A 115 9.21 -2.77 1.44
C ALA A 115 9.87 -1.52 0.84
N TYR A 116 9.76 -1.40 -0.48
CA TYR A 116 10.11 -0.20 -1.23
C TYR A 116 8.87 0.68 -1.34
N PHE A 117 8.95 1.90 -0.84
CA PHE A 117 7.91 2.92 -0.94
C PHE A 117 8.33 3.92 -2.01
N PHE A 118 7.41 4.24 -2.92
CA PHE A 118 7.65 5.15 -4.03
C PHE A 118 6.77 6.40 -3.88
N SER A 119 7.35 7.57 -4.20
CA SER A 119 6.65 8.86 -4.20
C SER A 119 7.32 9.79 -5.21
N GLY A 120 6.58 10.16 -6.25
CA GLY A 120 7.09 10.81 -7.44
C GLY A 120 8.26 10.02 -8.04
N GLU A 121 9.34 10.72 -8.36
CA GLU A 121 10.53 10.13 -8.98
C GLU A 121 11.49 9.46 -7.98
N ARG A 122 11.08 9.31 -6.71
CA ARG A 122 11.95 8.80 -5.64
C ARG A 122 11.38 7.56 -4.99
N TYR A 123 12.26 6.77 -4.40
CA TYR A 123 11.88 5.63 -3.57
C TYR A 123 12.78 5.48 -2.35
N VAL A 124 12.26 4.81 -1.31
CA VAL A 124 12.98 4.47 -0.08
C VAL A 124 12.67 3.02 0.28
N ARG A 125 13.69 2.28 0.76
CA ARG A 125 13.51 0.92 1.30
C ARG A 125 13.42 1.02 2.81
N ILE A 126 12.30 0.57 3.36
CA ILE A 126 11.99 0.68 4.78
C ILE A 126 11.84 -0.72 5.36
N LYS A 127 12.40 -0.93 6.55
CA LYS A 127 12.03 -2.04 7.42
C LYS A 127 10.79 -1.63 8.21
N VAL A 128 9.70 -2.33 7.97
CA VAL A 128 8.38 -2.06 8.51
C VAL A 128 8.22 -2.79 9.83
N ASN A 129 7.85 -2.06 10.89
CA ASN A 129 7.65 -2.62 12.22
C ASN A 129 6.24 -2.31 12.72
N PRO A 130 5.25 -3.19 12.49
CA PRO A 130 3.88 -2.95 12.89
C PRO A 130 3.72 -2.71 14.40
N GLY A 131 3.23 -1.52 14.78
CA GLY A 131 3.08 -1.12 16.19
C GLY A 131 4.38 -0.66 16.86
N GLY A 132 5.49 -0.63 16.12
CA GLY A 132 6.76 -0.04 16.52
C GLY A 132 7.18 1.09 15.58
N VAL A 133 8.45 1.50 15.68
CA VAL A 133 9.06 2.50 14.80
C VAL A 133 9.67 1.81 13.60
N ASP A 134 9.30 2.26 12.40
CA ASP A 134 9.87 1.85 11.13
C ASP A 134 11.25 2.50 10.90
N THR A 135 12.11 1.87 10.09
CA THR A 135 13.47 2.39 9.85
C THR A 135 13.87 2.35 8.37
N ILE A 136 14.55 3.39 7.90
CA ILE A 136 15.18 3.42 6.57
C ILE A 136 16.32 2.40 6.52
N ILE A 137 16.23 1.47 5.55
CA ILE A 137 17.32 0.56 5.19
C ILE A 137 18.21 1.19 4.11
N SER A 138 17.59 1.88 3.15
CA SER A 138 18.33 2.56 2.07
C SER A 138 17.50 3.63 1.37
N GLY A 139 18.18 4.60 0.75
CA GLY A 139 17.54 5.75 0.09
C GLY A 139 17.37 6.96 1.04
N PRO A 140 16.54 7.96 0.67
CA PRO A 140 15.77 8.03 -0.57
C PRO A 140 16.67 8.22 -1.81
N TRP A 141 16.36 7.53 -2.90
CA TRP A 141 17.07 7.64 -4.18
C TRP A 141 16.10 7.88 -5.33
N GLY A 142 16.61 8.40 -6.45
CA GLY A 142 15.85 8.50 -7.69
C GLY A 142 15.55 7.10 -8.28
N VAL A 143 14.33 6.88 -8.74
CA VAL A 143 13.91 5.62 -9.37
C VAL A 143 14.79 5.33 -10.59
N GLU A 144 15.13 6.36 -11.37
CA GLU A 144 15.98 6.22 -12.56
C GLU A 144 17.36 5.61 -12.28
N GLY A 145 17.93 5.85 -11.09
CA GLY A 145 19.24 5.34 -10.69
C GLY A 145 19.15 3.96 -10.03
N GLY A 146 18.11 3.73 -9.24
CA GLY A 146 17.91 2.48 -8.50
C GLY A 146 17.27 1.36 -9.32
N TRP A 147 16.53 1.70 -10.38
CA TRP A 147 15.75 0.75 -11.18
C TRP A 147 16.00 0.97 -12.68
N PRO A 148 17.16 0.52 -13.22
CA PRO A 148 17.52 0.75 -14.61
C PRO A 148 16.49 0.20 -15.63
N SER A 149 15.81 -0.88 -15.27
CA SER A 149 14.72 -1.46 -16.08
C SER A 149 13.51 -0.53 -16.15
N LEU A 150 13.10 0.09 -15.04
CA LEU A 150 12.01 1.07 -15.01
C LEU A 150 12.38 2.35 -15.76
N LYS A 151 13.63 2.80 -15.64
CA LYS A 151 14.17 3.90 -16.47
C LYS A 151 14.02 3.61 -17.97
N LYS A 152 14.43 2.41 -18.40
CA LYS A 152 14.33 2.00 -19.81
C LYS A 152 12.89 1.94 -20.30
N ALA A 153 11.96 1.62 -19.42
CA ALA A 153 10.53 1.58 -19.70
C ALA A 153 9.82 2.95 -19.56
N ALA A 154 10.56 4.02 -19.23
CA ALA A 154 10.05 5.38 -19.00
C ALA A 154 9.00 5.48 -17.87
N PHE A 155 9.17 4.66 -16.82
CA PHE A 155 8.38 4.73 -15.58
C PHE A 155 9.27 5.18 -14.43
N TRP A 156 9.48 6.49 -14.28
CA TRP A 156 10.23 7.08 -13.17
C TRP A 156 9.89 8.55 -13.01
#